data_AF-A0A354WGE5-F1
#
_entry.id   AF-A0A354WGE5-F1
#
_cell.length_a   1.000
_cell.length_b   1.000
_cell.length_c   1.000
_cell.angle_alpha   90.00
_cell.angle_beta   90.00
_cell.angle_gamma   90.00
#
_symmetry.space_group_name_H-M   'P 1'
#
loop_
_entity.id
_entity.type
_entity.pdbx_description
1 polymer ?
#
loop_
_entity_poly.entity_id
_entity_poly.type
_entity_poly.pdbx_seq_one_letter_code
_entity_poly.pdbx_strand_id
1 'polypeptide(L)'
;MSNNNLNTFFHLESLYNQGNFYELTNSEDGLYFLKLRSLARKEYLLYLLEKSKIYVDKLPAKELLKKSFEAQVSTSIIEMTIREIYTQERIERKNLERQILAELYKLRVFDWGGIHQNDINKHLVNNYIKKINNYDSLVEKIENEILNSLKGFILCSWYNNWTSIIIEDIFKDHPRVLPTIGKIKQVDFFIDQVPFDLKMTYFPIGFMEKKRKERGLTVKEVSELKKAANSLEIPFDKNRSDQDLLLDLIAAFSENSQTKVQDFYHQFISTRREIITETIQQPRNLLKWLYEQQGTQRFDASNRLFLIVIDLNHLENSWKIKRDYQLLKSEIDNYLNNQFFDLEKLKLDWSFNNQQYKSYTDVIFVVK
;
A
#
# COMPACT_ATOMS: atom_id res chain seq x y z
N MET A 1 -31.28 28.87 1.16
CA MET A 1 -30.33 27.91 1.77
C MET A 1 -30.21 26.62 0.95
N SER A 2 -31.31 26.03 0.44
CA SER A 2 -31.28 24.79 -0.38
C SER A 2 -30.42 24.85 -1.65
N ASN A 3 -30.45 25.95 -2.41
CA ASN A 3 -29.67 26.07 -3.67
C ASN A 3 -28.15 26.08 -3.46
N ASN A 4 -27.66 26.54 -2.29
CA ASN A 4 -26.22 26.61 -2.04
C ASN A 4 -25.64 25.21 -1.76
N ASN A 5 -26.29 24.44 -0.88
CA ASN A 5 -25.89 23.06 -0.55
C ASN A 5 -25.88 22.15 -1.78
N LEU A 6 -26.81 22.36 -2.70
CA LEU A 6 -26.88 21.62 -3.95
C LEU A 6 -25.67 21.90 -4.86
N ASN A 7 -25.30 23.16 -5.01
CA ASN A 7 -24.13 23.55 -5.80
C ASN A 7 -22.84 23.00 -5.16
N THR A 8 -22.73 23.07 -3.83
CA THR A 8 -21.62 22.46 -3.08
C THR A 8 -21.53 20.95 -3.34
N PHE A 9 -22.63 20.21 -3.25
CA PHE A 9 -22.65 18.77 -3.52
C PHE A 9 -22.11 18.42 -4.91
N PHE A 10 -22.58 19.11 -5.96
CA PHE A 10 -22.12 18.84 -7.33
C PHE A 10 -20.65 19.24 -7.54
N HIS A 11 -20.20 20.32 -6.89
CA HIS A 11 -18.79 20.70 -6.91
C HIS A 11 -17.90 19.61 -6.28
N LEU A 12 -18.26 19.10 -5.11
CA LEU A 12 -17.52 18.04 -4.42
C LEU A 12 -17.57 16.70 -5.19
N GLU A 13 -18.72 16.34 -5.79
CA GLU A 13 -18.84 15.18 -6.68
C GLU A 13 -17.88 15.29 -7.87
N SER A 14 -17.74 16.51 -8.44
CA SER A 14 -16.81 16.79 -9.54
C SER A 14 -15.35 16.59 -9.12
N LEU A 15 -14.94 17.16 -7.97
CA LEU A 15 -13.58 16.99 -7.42
C LEU A 15 -13.24 15.51 -7.19
N TYR A 16 -14.17 14.74 -6.60
CA TYR A 16 -14.01 13.30 -6.36
C TYR A 16 -13.81 12.52 -7.66
N ASN A 17 -14.62 12.79 -8.68
CA ASN A 17 -14.53 12.12 -9.97
C ASN A 17 -13.22 12.45 -10.71
N GLN A 18 -12.79 13.71 -10.65
CA GLN A 18 -11.53 14.19 -11.24
C GLN A 18 -10.29 13.70 -10.48
N GLY A 19 -10.42 13.30 -9.21
CA GLY A 19 -9.30 12.87 -8.38
C GLY A 19 -8.54 14.03 -7.71
N ASN A 20 -9.17 15.20 -7.56
CA ASN A 20 -8.62 16.36 -6.88
C ASN A 20 -8.81 16.23 -5.36
N PHE A 21 -8.13 15.24 -4.76
CA PHE A 21 -8.35 14.85 -3.36
C PHE A 21 -7.79 15.86 -2.37
N TYR A 22 -6.77 16.62 -2.71
CA TYR A 22 -6.28 17.68 -1.82
C TYR A 22 -7.36 18.75 -1.62
N GLU A 23 -7.91 19.28 -2.70
CA GLU A 23 -9.00 20.27 -2.65
C GLU A 23 -10.24 19.71 -1.95
N LEU A 24 -10.59 18.45 -2.26
CA LEU A 24 -11.72 17.77 -1.64
C LEU A 24 -11.55 17.62 -0.12
N THR A 25 -10.36 17.25 0.35
CA THR A 25 -10.13 16.93 1.76
C THR A 25 -9.72 18.14 2.61
N ASN A 26 -9.44 19.28 1.97
CA ASN A 26 -9.08 20.53 2.64
C ASN A 26 -10.31 21.39 3.06
N SER A 27 -11.52 20.83 3.04
CA SER A 27 -12.75 21.51 3.46
C SER A 27 -13.63 20.62 4.32
N GLU A 28 -14.34 21.20 5.30
CA GLU A 28 -15.27 20.47 6.15
C GLU A 28 -16.40 19.81 5.34
N ASP A 29 -16.95 20.52 4.36
CA ASP A 29 -17.98 19.98 3.45
C ASP A 29 -17.48 18.78 2.65
N GLY A 30 -16.21 18.78 2.24
CA GLY A 30 -15.62 17.67 1.52
C GLY A 30 -15.36 16.45 2.40
N LEU A 31 -14.93 16.65 3.65
CA LEU A 31 -14.85 15.57 4.65
C LEU A 31 -16.22 14.99 4.95
N TYR A 32 -17.23 15.86 5.13
CA TYR A 32 -18.63 15.48 5.29
C TYR A 32 -19.14 14.66 4.10
N PHE A 33 -18.88 15.13 2.88
CA PHE A 33 -19.22 14.44 1.64
C PHE A 33 -18.58 13.05 1.60
N LEU A 34 -17.29 12.90 1.94
CA LEU A 34 -16.60 11.61 1.93
C LEU A 34 -17.18 10.62 2.94
N LYS A 35 -17.55 11.07 4.15
CA LYS A 35 -18.22 10.21 5.14
C LYS A 35 -19.58 9.73 4.65
N LEU A 36 -20.39 10.63 4.08
CA LEU A 36 -21.64 10.25 3.42
C LEU A 36 -21.41 9.31 2.23
N ARG A 37 -20.36 9.55 1.45
CA ARG A 37 -20.00 8.71 0.29
C ARG A 37 -19.66 7.29 0.70
N SER A 38 -19.11 7.08 1.90
CA SER A 38 -18.94 5.74 2.48
C SER A 38 -20.27 4.98 2.54
N LEU A 39 -21.35 5.66 2.89
CA LEU A 39 -22.66 5.05 3.01
C LEU A 39 -23.35 4.83 1.65
N ALA A 40 -22.73 5.07 0.50
CA ALA A 40 -23.41 5.18 -0.80
C ALA A 40 -24.23 3.96 -1.29
N ARG A 41 -24.17 2.80 -0.62
CA ARG A 41 -25.10 1.71 -0.87
C ARG A 41 -26.52 2.12 -0.46
N LYS A 42 -27.53 1.67 -1.21
CA LYS A 42 -28.91 2.14 -1.03
C LYS A 42 -29.43 1.84 0.38
N GLU A 43 -29.22 0.62 0.84
CA GLU A 43 -29.60 0.11 2.15
C GLU A 43 -28.97 0.90 3.31
N TYR A 44 -27.72 1.32 3.16
CA TYR A 44 -27.02 2.08 4.20
C TYR A 44 -27.49 3.53 4.28
N LEU A 45 -27.77 4.17 3.13
CA LEU A 45 -28.37 5.51 3.13
C LEU A 45 -29.79 5.51 3.70
N LEU A 46 -30.59 4.49 3.39
CA LEU A 46 -31.92 4.35 3.99
C LEU A 46 -31.84 4.19 5.51
N TYR A 47 -30.92 3.35 5.99
CA TYR A 47 -30.68 3.18 7.43
C TYR A 47 -30.20 4.48 8.10
N LEU A 48 -29.31 5.23 7.47
CA LEU A 48 -28.88 6.56 7.95
C LEU A 48 -30.05 7.54 8.07
N LEU A 49 -30.88 7.63 7.02
CA LEU A 49 -32.00 8.57 6.97
C LEU A 49 -33.07 8.23 8.01
N GLU A 50 -33.37 6.93 8.19
CA GLU A 50 -34.26 6.45 9.24
C GLU A 50 -33.77 6.88 10.63
N LYS A 51 -32.49 6.66 10.95
CA LYS A 51 -31.88 7.12 12.20
C LYS A 51 -31.93 8.63 12.39
N SER A 52 -31.86 9.35 11.29
CA SER A 52 -31.95 10.81 11.26
C SER A 52 -33.39 11.32 11.31
N LYS A 53 -34.39 10.43 11.38
CA LYS A 53 -35.82 10.74 11.31
C LYS A 53 -36.20 11.52 10.04
N ILE A 54 -35.50 11.26 8.94
CA ILE A 54 -35.77 11.83 7.63
C ILE A 54 -36.45 10.76 6.78
N TYR A 55 -37.70 11.01 6.45
CA TYR A 55 -38.48 10.09 5.62
C TYR A 55 -38.37 10.50 4.15
N VAL A 56 -38.06 9.51 3.31
CA VAL A 56 -37.90 9.69 1.87
C VAL A 56 -38.71 8.64 1.13
N ASP A 57 -39.22 9.02 -0.05
CA ASP A 57 -39.82 8.08 -0.98
C ASP A 57 -38.78 7.09 -1.54
N LYS A 58 -39.23 6.09 -2.30
CA LYS A 58 -38.34 5.12 -2.97
C LYS A 58 -37.46 5.82 -4.02
N LEU A 59 -36.31 6.31 -3.59
CA LEU A 59 -35.31 6.96 -4.44
C LEU A 59 -34.15 6.02 -4.81
N PRO A 60 -33.45 6.28 -5.93
CA PRO A 60 -32.18 5.60 -6.24
C PRO A 60 -31.05 6.08 -5.31
N ALA A 61 -30.01 5.26 -5.14
CA ALA A 61 -28.90 5.53 -4.20
C ALA A 61 -28.22 6.90 -4.42
N LYS A 62 -28.05 7.33 -5.68
CA LYS A 62 -27.46 8.63 -6.00
C LYS A 62 -28.30 9.80 -5.46
N GLU A 63 -29.62 9.73 -5.61
CA GLU A 63 -30.53 10.75 -5.09
C GLU A 63 -30.62 10.69 -3.56
N LEU A 64 -30.56 9.50 -2.95
CA LEU A 64 -30.50 9.35 -1.49
C LEU A 64 -29.24 10.01 -0.89
N LEU A 65 -28.08 9.85 -1.54
CA LEU A 65 -26.82 10.46 -1.10
C LEU A 65 -26.94 11.99 -1.12
N LYS A 66 -27.42 12.52 -2.25
CA LYS A 66 -27.68 13.94 -2.42
C LYS A 66 -28.68 14.46 -1.37
N LYS A 67 -29.78 13.75 -1.15
CA LYS A 67 -30.78 14.11 -0.13
C LYS A 67 -30.21 14.12 1.27
N SER A 68 -29.36 13.15 1.61
CA SER A 68 -28.67 13.10 2.90
C SER A 68 -27.76 14.31 3.09
N PHE A 69 -27.06 14.74 2.03
CA PHE A 69 -26.23 15.94 2.05
C PHE A 69 -27.07 17.23 2.16
N GLU A 70 -28.14 17.38 1.37
CA GLU A 70 -29.03 18.54 1.41
C GLU A 70 -29.69 18.71 2.78
N ALA A 71 -30.10 17.60 3.40
CA ALA A 71 -30.73 17.58 4.71
C ALA A 71 -29.75 17.85 5.87
N GLN A 72 -28.44 17.91 5.60
CA GLN A 72 -27.40 18.18 6.60
C GLN A 72 -27.51 17.23 7.79
N VAL A 73 -27.60 15.93 7.50
CA VAL A 73 -27.59 14.88 8.53
C VAL A 73 -26.38 15.09 9.45
N SER A 74 -26.59 15.04 10.77
CA SER A 74 -25.52 15.24 11.75
C SER A 74 -24.33 14.32 11.50
N THR A 75 -23.12 14.87 11.54
CA THR A 75 -21.87 14.10 11.42
C THR A 75 -21.78 12.99 12.47
N SER A 76 -22.25 13.23 13.70
CA SER A 76 -22.24 12.20 14.75
C SER A 76 -23.13 10.99 14.42
N ILE A 77 -24.28 11.23 13.77
CA ILE A 77 -25.18 10.15 13.32
C ILE A 77 -24.55 9.38 12.16
N ILE A 78 -23.88 10.07 11.23
CA ILE A 78 -23.15 9.45 10.13
C ILE A 78 -22.04 8.52 10.67
N GLU A 79 -21.19 9.04 11.54
CA GLU A 79 -20.09 8.27 12.12
C GLU A 79 -20.57 7.08 12.95
N MET A 80 -21.61 7.26 13.77
CA MET A 80 -22.23 6.16 14.52
C MET A 80 -22.78 5.08 13.57
N THR A 81 -23.46 5.49 12.50
CA THR A 81 -24.01 4.56 11.49
C THR A 81 -22.90 3.77 10.79
N ILE A 82 -21.82 4.44 10.41
CA ILE A 82 -20.62 3.80 9.83
C ILE A 82 -20.06 2.75 10.78
N ARG A 83 -19.86 3.09 12.06
CA ARG A 83 -19.29 2.18 13.07
C ARG A 83 -20.17 0.95 13.30
N GLU A 84 -21.48 1.10 13.34
CA GLU A 84 -22.40 -0.02 13.50
C GLU A 84 -22.35 -1.00 12.32
N ILE A 85 -22.43 -0.49 11.09
CA ILE A 85 -22.35 -1.30 9.88
C ILE A 85 -21.00 -2.00 9.82
N TYR A 86 -19.90 -1.28 10.09
CA TYR A 86 -18.57 -1.88 10.14
C TYR A 86 -18.48 -3.00 11.18
N THR A 87 -19.02 -2.78 12.38
CA THR A 87 -19.01 -3.79 13.46
C THR A 87 -19.72 -5.07 13.03
N GLN A 88 -20.85 -4.96 12.33
CA GLN A 88 -21.58 -6.11 11.79
C GLN A 88 -20.75 -6.86 10.74
N GLU A 89 -20.21 -6.16 9.74
CA GLU A 89 -19.35 -6.77 8.71
C GLU A 89 -18.07 -7.38 9.30
N ARG A 90 -17.50 -6.75 10.34
CA ARG A 90 -16.25 -7.16 10.96
C ARG A 90 -16.40 -8.46 11.76
N ILE A 91 -17.57 -8.75 12.33
CA ILE A 91 -17.84 -10.03 13.02
C ILE A 91 -17.62 -11.20 12.07
N GLU A 92 -18.15 -11.13 10.84
CA GLU A 92 -17.99 -12.17 9.84
C GLU A 92 -16.52 -12.35 9.43
N ARG A 93 -15.80 -11.23 9.21
CA ARG A 93 -14.37 -11.26 8.85
C ARG A 93 -13.51 -11.84 9.98
N LYS A 94 -13.78 -11.50 11.24
CA LYS A 94 -13.06 -12.06 12.41
C LYS A 94 -13.18 -13.57 12.52
N ASN A 95 -14.31 -14.16 12.13
CA ASN A 95 -14.50 -15.61 12.16
C ASN A 95 -13.54 -16.35 11.19
N LEU A 96 -13.22 -15.73 10.05
CA LEU A 96 -12.32 -16.30 9.04
C LEU A 96 -10.84 -15.90 9.24
N GLU A 97 -10.58 -14.82 9.97
CA GLU A 97 -9.25 -14.22 10.13
C GLU A 97 -8.19 -15.23 10.61
N ARG A 98 -8.50 -16.04 11.63
CA ARG A 98 -7.57 -17.05 12.14
C ARG A 98 -7.18 -18.06 11.07
N GLN A 99 -8.13 -18.51 10.25
CA GLN A 99 -7.88 -19.44 9.16
C GLN A 99 -7.01 -18.79 8.08
N ILE A 100 -7.36 -17.57 7.65
CA ILE A 100 -6.60 -16.83 6.63
C ILE A 100 -5.15 -16.63 7.10
N LEU A 101 -4.93 -16.24 8.35
CA LEU A 101 -3.60 -16.10 8.93
C LEU A 101 -2.80 -17.40 8.82
N ALA A 102 -3.39 -18.55 9.15
CA ALA A 102 -2.71 -19.84 9.00
C ALA A 102 -2.37 -20.16 7.53
N GLU A 103 -3.26 -19.85 6.59
CA GLU A 103 -3.01 -20.05 5.15
C GLU A 103 -1.86 -19.17 4.63
N LEU A 104 -1.73 -17.92 5.12
CA LEU A 104 -0.64 -17.01 4.74
C LEU A 104 0.77 -17.56 5.07
N TYR A 105 0.89 -18.44 6.08
CA TYR A 105 2.16 -19.10 6.41
C TYR A 105 2.54 -20.22 5.43
N LYS A 106 1.61 -20.72 4.60
CA LYS A 106 1.91 -21.73 3.58
C LYS A 106 2.73 -21.17 2.42
N LEU A 107 2.67 -19.85 2.17
CA LEU A 107 3.56 -19.21 1.20
C LEU A 107 4.98 -19.14 1.76
N ARG A 108 5.91 -19.87 1.15
CA ARG A 108 7.33 -19.93 1.59
C ARG A 108 8.25 -19.02 0.78
N VAL A 109 7.91 -18.80 -0.48
CA VAL A 109 8.67 -17.99 -1.43
C VAL A 109 7.74 -16.92 -1.98
N PHE A 110 8.20 -15.67 -2.00
CA PHE A 110 7.48 -14.54 -2.56
C PHE A 110 8.18 -14.11 -3.85
N ASP A 111 7.72 -14.69 -4.97
CA ASP A 111 8.25 -14.46 -6.30
C ASP A 111 7.09 -14.27 -7.29
N TRP A 112 7.16 -13.17 -8.04
CA TRP A 112 6.18 -12.81 -9.06
C TRP A 112 6.30 -13.63 -10.35
N GLY A 113 7.35 -14.44 -10.48
CA GLY A 113 7.59 -15.26 -11.66
C GLY A 113 7.78 -14.43 -12.93
N GLY A 114 8.48 -13.29 -12.84
CA GLY A 114 8.79 -12.43 -14.00
C GLY A 114 7.62 -11.59 -14.55
N ILE A 115 6.38 -11.81 -14.11
CA ILE A 115 5.23 -10.97 -14.47
C ILE A 115 5.12 -9.82 -13.47
N HIS A 116 5.75 -8.69 -13.82
CA HIS A 116 5.69 -7.46 -13.03
C HIS A 116 4.67 -6.43 -13.56
N GLN A 117 4.07 -6.70 -14.72
CA GLN A 117 3.13 -5.78 -15.37
C GLN A 117 1.72 -5.93 -14.80
N ASN A 118 0.99 -4.81 -14.70
CA ASN A 118 -0.41 -4.78 -14.28
C ASN A 118 -1.38 -5.49 -15.26
N ASP A 119 -0.90 -5.83 -16.46
CA ASP A 119 -1.74 -6.37 -17.53
C ASP A 119 -1.09 -7.64 -18.10
N ILE A 120 -1.50 -8.78 -17.51
CA ILE A 120 -1.10 -10.12 -17.96
C ILE A 120 -1.47 -10.32 -19.42
N ASN A 121 -2.65 -9.89 -19.86
CA ASN A 121 -3.09 -10.08 -21.23
C ASN A 121 -2.16 -9.36 -22.19
N LYS A 122 -1.82 -8.09 -21.89
CA LYS A 122 -0.86 -7.34 -22.69
C LYS A 122 0.51 -8.00 -22.72
N HIS A 123 0.98 -8.55 -21.60
CA HIS A 123 2.24 -9.29 -21.53
C HIS A 123 2.18 -10.55 -22.42
N LEU A 124 1.14 -11.38 -22.28
CA LEU A 124 0.96 -12.60 -23.06
C LEU A 124 0.88 -12.32 -24.56
N VAL A 125 0.11 -11.28 -24.94
CA VAL A 125 -0.05 -10.87 -26.34
C VAL A 125 1.29 -10.43 -26.94
N ASN A 126 2.03 -9.57 -26.25
CA ASN A 126 3.23 -8.96 -26.80
C ASN A 126 4.46 -9.87 -26.80
N ASN A 127 4.53 -10.82 -25.85
CA ASN A 127 5.71 -11.68 -25.69
C ASN A 127 5.54 -13.05 -26.32
N TYR A 128 4.32 -13.58 -26.40
CA TYR A 128 4.07 -14.93 -26.89
C TYR A 128 3.20 -14.92 -28.16
N ILE A 129 1.97 -14.41 -28.09
CA ILE A 129 0.98 -14.57 -29.17
C ILE A 129 1.43 -13.91 -30.49
N LYS A 130 1.96 -12.68 -30.43
CA LYS A 130 2.39 -11.96 -31.65
C LYS A 130 3.78 -12.36 -32.15
N LYS A 131 4.57 -13.08 -31.36
CA LYS A 131 5.98 -13.37 -31.64
C LYS A 131 6.23 -14.83 -32.02
N ILE A 132 5.41 -15.75 -31.53
CA ILE A 132 5.58 -17.19 -31.75
C ILE A 132 4.56 -17.64 -32.78
N ASN A 133 5.04 -18.10 -33.94
CA ASN A 133 4.20 -18.60 -35.03
C ASN A 133 4.17 -20.14 -35.10
N ASN A 134 5.17 -20.82 -34.54
CA ASN A 134 5.21 -22.28 -34.46
C ASN A 134 4.41 -22.78 -33.25
N TYR A 135 3.48 -23.70 -33.50
CA TYR A 135 2.56 -24.20 -32.49
C TYR A 135 3.28 -24.96 -31.36
N ASP A 136 4.18 -25.88 -31.69
CA ASP A 136 4.88 -26.69 -30.69
C ASP A 136 5.76 -25.84 -29.78
N SER A 137 6.42 -24.83 -30.35
CA SER A 137 7.19 -23.83 -29.59
C SER A 137 6.29 -23.03 -28.65
N LEU A 138 5.07 -22.68 -29.07
CA LEU A 138 4.12 -21.99 -28.21
C LEU A 138 3.68 -22.87 -27.05
N VAL A 139 3.37 -24.15 -27.30
CA VAL A 139 3.01 -25.13 -26.27
C VAL A 139 4.16 -25.29 -25.27
N GLU A 140 5.40 -25.44 -25.73
CA GLU A 140 6.57 -25.53 -24.86
C GLU A 140 6.73 -24.30 -23.96
N LYS A 141 6.55 -23.08 -24.50
CA LYS A 141 6.60 -21.84 -23.72
C LYS A 141 5.46 -21.73 -22.72
N ILE A 142 4.27 -22.23 -23.05
CA ILE A 142 3.14 -22.28 -22.12
C ILE A 142 3.51 -23.14 -20.91
N GLU A 143 3.95 -24.36 -21.16
CA GLU A 143 4.21 -25.35 -20.12
C GLU A 143 5.39 -24.97 -19.23
N ASN A 144 6.50 -24.50 -19.83
CA ASN A 144 7.76 -24.30 -19.12
C ASN A 144 7.94 -22.89 -18.54
N GLU A 145 7.32 -21.85 -19.13
CA GLU A 145 7.52 -20.47 -18.70
C GLU A 145 6.23 -19.82 -18.17
N ILE A 146 5.17 -19.82 -18.98
CA ILE A 146 3.94 -19.06 -18.67
C ILE A 146 3.25 -19.63 -17.42
N LEU A 147 3.13 -20.95 -17.30
CA LEU A 147 2.50 -21.57 -16.13
C LEU A 147 3.23 -21.22 -14.82
N ASN A 148 4.57 -21.27 -14.82
CA ASN A 148 5.38 -20.91 -13.66
C ASN A 148 5.21 -19.42 -13.30
N SER A 149 5.22 -18.56 -14.31
CA SER A 149 5.04 -17.12 -14.15
C SER A 149 3.66 -16.76 -13.58
N LEU A 150 2.60 -17.37 -14.14
CA LEU A 150 1.23 -17.19 -13.67
C LEU A 150 1.03 -17.71 -12.24
N LYS A 151 1.64 -18.85 -11.90
CA LYS A 151 1.60 -19.37 -10.53
C LYS A 151 2.20 -18.37 -9.54
N GLY A 152 3.37 -17.81 -9.83
CA GLY A 152 4.01 -16.78 -9.01
C GLY A 152 3.12 -15.54 -8.84
N PHE A 153 2.59 -15.02 -9.95
CA PHE A 153 1.67 -13.88 -9.95
C PHE A 153 0.43 -14.13 -9.07
N ILE A 154 -0.24 -15.27 -9.23
CA ILE A 154 -1.48 -15.58 -8.49
C ILE A 154 -1.19 -15.70 -6.99
N LEU A 155 -0.13 -16.40 -6.61
CA LEU A 155 0.25 -16.59 -5.20
C LEU A 155 0.62 -15.26 -4.53
N CYS A 156 1.44 -14.42 -5.19
CA CYS A 156 1.81 -13.10 -4.67
C CYS A 156 0.62 -12.14 -4.61
N SER A 157 -0.27 -12.17 -5.61
CA SER A 157 -1.48 -11.34 -5.63
C SER A 157 -2.45 -11.74 -4.53
N TRP A 158 -2.70 -13.04 -4.35
CA TRP A 158 -3.51 -13.59 -3.26
C TRP A 158 -2.94 -13.20 -1.90
N TYR A 159 -1.63 -13.35 -1.70
CA TYR A 159 -0.96 -12.98 -0.46
C TYR A 159 -1.09 -11.49 -0.15
N ASN A 160 -0.82 -10.62 -1.12
CA ASN A 160 -0.96 -9.18 -0.96
C ASN A 160 -2.40 -8.75 -0.72
N ASN A 161 -3.38 -9.41 -1.34
CA ASN A 161 -4.79 -9.13 -1.10
C ASN A 161 -5.17 -9.40 0.36
N TRP A 162 -4.88 -10.60 0.86
CA TRP A 162 -5.30 -10.99 2.21
C TRP A 162 -4.52 -10.29 3.31
N THR A 163 -3.22 -10.07 3.12
CA THR A 163 -2.45 -9.26 4.06
C THR A 163 -2.93 -7.81 4.09
N SER A 164 -3.29 -7.23 2.94
CA SER A 164 -3.87 -5.88 2.90
C SER A 164 -5.17 -5.79 3.70
N ILE A 165 -6.09 -6.73 3.49
CA ILE A 165 -7.38 -6.77 4.21
C ILE A 165 -7.15 -6.87 5.72
N ILE A 166 -6.28 -7.78 6.16
CA ILE A 166 -6.01 -7.98 7.59
C ILE A 166 -5.37 -6.74 8.21
N ILE A 167 -4.37 -6.15 7.56
CA ILE A 167 -3.68 -4.95 8.06
C ILE A 167 -4.65 -3.76 8.13
N GLU A 168 -5.49 -3.57 7.10
CA GLU A 168 -6.53 -2.54 7.11
C GLU A 168 -7.55 -2.77 8.24
N ASP A 169 -7.98 -4.02 8.49
CA ASP A 169 -8.86 -4.35 9.62
C ASP A 169 -8.19 -4.08 10.97
N ILE A 170 -6.86 -4.24 11.11
CA ILE A 170 -6.13 -3.85 12.32
C ILE A 170 -6.26 -2.34 12.58
N PHE A 171 -6.07 -1.50 11.55
CA PHE A 171 -6.32 -0.05 11.69
C PHE A 171 -7.76 0.23 12.06
N LYS A 172 -8.71 -0.34 11.32
CA LYS A 172 -10.15 -0.07 11.47
C LYS A 172 -10.74 -0.56 12.79
N ASP A 173 -10.10 -1.54 13.44
CA ASP A 173 -10.46 -2.00 14.79
C ASP A 173 -10.06 -0.97 15.89
N HIS A 174 -9.20 0.01 15.59
CA HIS A 174 -8.74 1.01 16.58
C HIS A 174 -9.78 2.12 16.81
N PRO A 175 -10.09 2.54 18.07
CA PRO A 175 -11.16 3.51 18.36
C PRO A 175 -11.02 4.88 17.69
N ARG A 176 -9.78 5.38 17.54
CA ARG A 176 -9.48 6.65 16.85
C ARG A 176 -9.72 6.61 15.34
N VAL A 177 -9.85 5.40 14.77
CA VAL A 177 -10.07 5.21 13.34
C VAL A 177 -11.58 5.17 13.09
N LEU A 178 -12.03 5.96 12.11
CA LEU A 178 -13.34 5.80 11.51
C LEU A 178 -13.17 5.00 10.22
N PRO A 179 -13.68 3.76 10.13
CA PRO A 179 -13.54 2.96 8.93
C PRO A 179 -14.35 3.55 7.77
N THR A 180 -13.95 3.29 6.53
CA THR A 180 -14.91 3.34 5.43
C THR A 180 -15.66 2.02 5.34
N ILE A 181 -16.97 2.11 5.23
CA ILE A 181 -17.86 1.03 4.80
C ILE A 181 -18.10 1.21 3.29
N GLY A 182 -18.01 0.14 2.51
CA GLY A 182 -18.03 0.22 1.05
C GLY A 182 -16.75 0.81 0.41
N LYS A 183 -16.68 0.75 -0.92
CA LYS A 183 -15.50 1.18 -1.68
C LYS A 183 -15.56 2.69 -1.95
N ILE A 184 -14.70 3.45 -1.27
CA ILE A 184 -14.42 4.85 -1.61
C ILE A 184 -13.10 4.88 -2.40
N LYS A 185 -13.06 5.68 -3.47
CA LYS A 185 -11.82 5.91 -4.21
C LYS A 185 -10.81 6.57 -3.26
N GLN A 186 -9.65 5.94 -3.08
CA GLN A 186 -8.47 6.52 -2.42
C GLN A 186 -8.71 6.95 -0.96
N VAL A 187 -9.65 6.30 -0.26
CA VAL A 187 -9.89 6.50 1.16
C VAL A 187 -10.29 5.16 1.79
N ASP A 188 -9.41 4.61 2.61
CA ASP A 188 -9.65 3.36 3.35
C ASP A 188 -10.22 3.63 4.74
N PHE A 189 -9.83 4.73 5.38
CA PHE A 189 -10.33 5.15 6.69
C PHE A 189 -10.00 6.61 6.98
N PHE A 190 -10.52 7.12 8.09
CA PHE A 190 -10.18 8.44 8.63
C PHE A 190 -9.49 8.28 9.99
N ILE A 191 -8.44 9.05 10.23
CA ILE A 191 -7.77 9.21 11.53
C ILE A 191 -7.85 10.70 11.88
N ASP A 192 -8.41 11.03 13.04
CA ASP A 192 -8.55 12.41 13.51
C ASP A 192 -9.10 13.39 12.43
N GLN A 193 -10.15 12.97 11.71
CA GLN A 193 -10.77 13.72 10.60
C GLN A 193 -9.97 13.80 9.28
N VAL A 194 -8.80 13.19 9.20
CA VAL A 194 -8.00 13.13 7.97
C VAL A 194 -8.25 11.79 7.26
N PRO A 195 -8.76 11.80 6.02
CA PRO A 195 -8.94 10.58 5.23
C PRO A 195 -7.59 10.11 4.69
N PHE A 196 -7.35 8.80 4.74
CA PHE A 196 -6.15 8.17 4.20
C PHE A 196 -6.46 6.97 3.32
N ASP A 197 -5.70 6.84 2.23
CA ASP A 197 -5.40 5.60 1.52
C ASP A 197 -4.22 4.91 2.22
N LEU A 198 -4.38 3.66 2.63
CA LEU A 198 -3.34 2.87 3.27
C LEU A 198 -2.43 2.26 2.21
N LYS A 199 -1.17 2.70 2.19
CA LYS A 199 -0.17 2.19 1.25
C LYS A 199 0.85 1.30 1.93
N MET A 200 0.69 -0.01 1.77
CA MET A 200 1.68 -0.99 2.25
C MET A 200 2.80 -1.19 1.24
N THR A 201 4.05 -1.11 1.68
CA THR A 201 5.23 -1.31 0.84
C THR A 201 6.43 -1.85 1.64
N TYR A 202 7.51 -2.20 0.94
CA TYR A 202 8.83 -2.46 1.51
C TYR A 202 9.70 -1.21 1.44
N PHE A 203 10.84 -1.23 2.12
CA PHE A 203 11.85 -0.18 1.94
C PHE A 203 12.26 -0.12 0.46
N PRO A 204 12.08 1.02 -0.25
CA PRO A 204 12.24 1.02 -1.70
C PRO A 204 13.70 0.87 -2.13
N ILE A 205 13.97 -0.07 -3.04
CA ILE A 205 15.31 -0.30 -3.62
C ILE A 205 15.85 0.99 -4.24
N GLY A 206 15.04 1.71 -5.03
CA GLY A 206 15.47 2.97 -5.64
C GLY A 206 15.78 4.08 -4.62
N PHE A 207 15.16 4.06 -3.43
CA PHE A 207 15.50 4.98 -2.36
C PHE A 207 16.79 4.57 -1.65
N MET A 208 17.02 3.26 -1.46
CA MET A 208 18.31 2.73 -0.99
C MET A 208 19.44 3.16 -1.93
N GLU A 209 19.27 2.99 -3.25
CA GLU A 209 20.25 3.44 -4.25
C GLU A 209 20.53 4.95 -4.17
N LYS A 210 19.49 5.77 -4.01
CA LYS A 210 19.62 7.22 -3.81
C LYS A 210 20.49 7.52 -2.58
N LYS A 211 20.20 6.89 -1.44
CA LYS A 211 20.94 7.09 -0.18
C LYS A 211 22.38 6.61 -0.26
N ARG A 212 22.62 5.48 -0.93
CA ARG A 212 23.98 4.97 -1.19
C ARG A 212 24.78 5.93 -2.05
N LYS A 213 24.17 6.51 -3.10
CA LYS A 213 24.80 7.55 -3.93
C LYS A 213 25.18 8.79 -3.12
N GLU A 214 24.29 9.28 -2.25
CA GLU A 214 24.54 10.42 -1.37
C GLU A 214 25.74 10.19 -0.42
N ARG A 215 25.97 8.94 -0.02
CA ARG A 215 27.11 8.52 0.83
C ARG A 215 28.39 8.18 0.06
N GLY A 216 28.41 8.33 -1.27
CA GLY A 216 29.57 7.95 -2.10
C GLY A 216 29.82 6.43 -2.18
N LEU A 217 28.82 5.61 -1.84
CA LEU A 217 28.91 4.15 -1.90
C LEU A 217 28.63 3.65 -3.33
N THR A 218 28.95 2.37 -3.60
CA THR A 218 28.50 1.72 -4.84
C THR A 218 26.96 1.73 -4.86
N VAL A 219 26.37 2.39 -5.88
CA VAL A 219 24.93 2.68 -5.92
C VAL A 219 24.07 1.43 -5.82
N LYS A 220 24.27 0.46 -6.72
CA LYS A 220 23.54 -0.81 -6.71
C LYS A 220 24.20 -1.81 -5.77
N GLU A 221 23.44 -2.39 -4.86
CA GLU A 221 23.93 -3.41 -3.92
C GLU A 221 24.49 -4.65 -4.64
N VAL A 222 23.82 -5.12 -5.69
CA VAL A 222 24.30 -6.25 -6.51
C VAL A 222 25.68 -5.96 -7.11
N SER A 223 25.98 -4.71 -7.47
CA SER A 223 27.30 -4.35 -8.00
C SER A 223 28.39 -4.36 -6.94
N GLU A 224 28.07 -4.00 -5.70
CA GLU A 224 29.00 -4.10 -4.57
C GLU A 224 29.31 -5.56 -4.26
N LEU A 225 28.27 -6.40 -4.14
CA LEU A 225 28.42 -7.83 -3.88
C LEU A 225 29.19 -8.53 -5.00
N LYS A 226 28.97 -8.20 -6.28
CA LYS A 226 29.76 -8.75 -7.40
C LYS A 226 31.25 -8.41 -7.29
N LYS A 227 31.58 -7.16 -6.93
CA LYS A 227 32.98 -6.73 -6.74
C LYS A 227 33.63 -7.51 -5.60
N ALA A 228 32.94 -7.61 -4.47
CA ALA A 228 33.41 -8.35 -3.31
C ALA A 228 33.54 -9.85 -3.61
N ALA A 229 32.59 -10.45 -4.32
CA ALA A 229 32.61 -11.85 -4.70
C ALA A 229 33.82 -12.18 -5.57
N ASN A 230 34.14 -11.33 -6.56
CA ASN A 230 35.35 -11.50 -7.36
C ASN A 230 36.63 -11.39 -6.51
N SER A 231 36.69 -10.45 -5.56
CA SER A 231 37.86 -10.24 -4.70
C SER A 231 38.06 -11.34 -3.64
N LEU A 232 36.97 -11.96 -3.20
CA LEU A 232 36.95 -13.00 -2.18
C LEU A 232 36.79 -14.41 -2.80
N GLU A 233 36.91 -14.51 -4.13
CA GLU A 233 36.82 -15.76 -4.90
C GLU A 233 35.51 -16.55 -4.65
N ILE A 234 34.40 -15.84 -4.41
CA ILE A 234 33.07 -16.42 -4.26
C ILE A 234 32.47 -16.64 -5.65
N PRO A 235 32.09 -17.88 -6.01
CA PRO A 235 31.48 -18.17 -7.31
C PRO A 235 30.06 -17.62 -7.38
N PHE A 236 29.68 -17.09 -8.56
CA PHE A 236 28.30 -16.72 -8.88
C PHE A 236 28.04 -16.81 -10.38
N ASP A 237 26.78 -17.04 -10.76
CA ASP A 237 26.37 -17.10 -12.16
C ASP A 237 26.21 -15.69 -12.75
N LYS A 238 27.05 -15.35 -13.72
CA LYS A 238 27.07 -14.04 -14.37
C LYS A 238 25.89 -13.82 -15.33
N ASN A 239 25.15 -14.87 -15.69
CA ASN A 239 24.04 -14.82 -16.63
C ASN A 239 22.67 -14.58 -15.95
N ARG A 240 22.62 -14.61 -14.62
CA ARG A 240 21.42 -14.34 -13.84
C ARG A 240 21.00 -12.87 -13.95
N SER A 241 19.69 -12.62 -13.78
CA SER A 241 19.16 -11.24 -13.71
C SER A 241 19.74 -10.51 -12.50
N ASP A 242 19.83 -9.17 -12.55
CA ASP A 242 20.34 -8.36 -11.41
C ASP A 242 19.56 -8.65 -10.10
N GLN A 243 18.25 -8.89 -10.18
CA GLN A 243 17.40 -9.15 -9.02
C GLN A 243 17.69 -10.54 -8.44
N ASP A 244 17.73 -11.56 -9.29
CA ASP A 244 18.02 -12.93 -8.85
C ASP A 244 19.45 -13.04 -8.31
N LEU A 245 20.40 -12.43 -9.01
CA LEU A 245 21.81 -12.46 -8.63
C LEU A 245 22.05 -11.76 -7.29
N LEU A 246 21.29 -10.72 -6.96
CA LEU A 246 21.34 -10.10 -5.65
C LEU A 246 20.98 -11.09 -4.54
N LEU A 247 19.92 -11.88 -4.73
CA LEU A 247 19.49 -12.90 -3.77
C LEU A 247 20.52 -14.03 -3.65
N ASP A 248 21.02 -14.53 -4.78
CA ASP A 248 22.04 -15.58 -4.82
C ASP A 248 23.32 -15.16 -4.09
N LEU A 249 23.79 -13.92 -4.34
CA LEU A 249 24.97 -13.39 -3.67
C LEU A 249 24.71 -13.17 -2.18
N ILE A 250 23.55 -12.64 -1.78
CA ILE A 250 23.22 -12.50 -0.36
C ILE A 250 23.29 -13.85 0.35
N ALA A 251 22.74 -14.92 -0.23
CA ALA A 251 22.84 -16.27 0.32
C ALA A 251 24.29 -16.76 0.38
N ALA A 252 25.05 -16.60 -0.72
CA ALA A 252 26.45 -17.04 -0.78
C ALA A 252 27.35 -16.33 0.24
N PHE A 253 27.09 -15.05 0.54
CA PHE A 253 27.81 -14.29 1.56
C PHE A 253 27.34 -14.63 2.97
N SER A 254 26.03 -14.75 3.21
CA SER A 254 25.48 -14.98 4.55
C SER A 254 25.79 -16.38 5.07
N GLU A 255 25.84 -17.38 4.20
CA GLU A 255 26.08 -18.79 4.55
C GLU A 255 27.58 -19.17 4.51
N ASN A 256 28.46 -18.23 4.15
CA ASN A 256 29.89 -18.51 4.00
C ASN A 256 30.58 -18.75 5.36
N SER A 257 31.40 -19.79 5.48
CA SER A 257 32.12 -20.07 6.74
C SER A 257 33.41 -19.25 6.93
N GLN A 258 33.92 -18.56 5.90
CA GLN A 258 35.16 -17.81 5.98
C GLN A 258 34.98 -16.47 6.71
N THR A 259 35.81 -16.21 7.72
CA THR A 259 35.75 -15.00 8.54
C THR A 259 35.80 -13.71 7.72
N LYS A 260 36.71 -13.61 6.74
CA LYS A 260 36.82 -12.42 5.87
C LYS A 260 35.54 -12.12 5.08
N VAL A 261 34.81 -13.17 4.68
CA VAL A 261 33.55 -13.02 3.94
C VAL A 261 32.44 -12.56 4.89
N GLN A 262 32.38 -13.12 6.09
CA GLN A 262 31.44 -12.71 7.14
C GLN A 262 31.69 -11.27 7.60
N ASP A 263 32.95 -10.84 7.76
CA ASP A 263 33.30 -9.47 8.11
C ASP A 263 32.76 -8.48 7.06
N PHE A 264 32.98 -8.78 5.77
CA PHE A 264 32.42 -7.98 4.68
C PHE A 264 30.89 -7.96 4.72
N TYR A 265 30.25 -9.12 4.89
CA TYR A 265 28.80 -9.23 4.90
C TYR A 265 28.18 -8.48 6.09
N HIS A 266 28.79 -8.54 7.27
CA HIS A 266 28.39 -7.75 8.43
C HIS A 266 28.49 -6.24 8.16
N GLN A 267 29.56 -5.78 7.51
CA GLN A 267 29.69 -4.37 7.12
C GLN A 267 28.63 -3.96 6.09
N PHE A 268 28.33 -4.83 5.13
CA PHE A 268 27.27 -4.62 4.13
C PHE A 268 25.89 -4.47 4.80
N ILE A 269 25.55 -5.35 5.75
CA ILE A 269 24.31 -5.26 6.53
C ILE A 269 24.31 -4.03 7.44
N SER A 270 25.44 -3.68 8.08
CA SER A 270 25.55 -2.46 8.90
C SER A 270 25.20 -1.22 8.07
N THR A 271 25.74 -1.13 6.86
CA THR A 271 25.47 -0.03 5.94
C THR A 271 23.97 0.09 5.61
N ARG A 272 23.29 -1.05 5.37
CA ARG A 272 21.82 -1.07 5.18
C ARG A 272 21.10 -0.54 6.42
N ARG A 273 21.45 -1.04 7.60
CA ARG A 273 20.81 -0.65 8.87
C ARG A 273 20.98 0.83 9.15
N GLU A 274 22.16 1.40 8.91
CA GLU A 274 22.42 2.83 9.08
C GLU A 274 21.52 3.68 8.17
N ILE A 275 21.47 3.35 6.87
CA ILE A 275 20.62 4.08 5.91
C ILE A 275 19.15 4.03 6.33
N ILE A 276 18.67 2.86 6.74
CA ILE A 276 17.29 2.67 7.15
C ILE A 276 17.00 3.41 8.45
N THR A 277 17.87 3.30 9.46
CA THR A 277 17.69 3.95 10.77
C THR A 277 17.63 5.47 10.63
N GLU A 278 18.54 6.07 9.86
CA GLU A 278 18.49 7.50 9.54
C GLU A 278 17.20 7.89 8.81
N THR A 279 16.73 7.04 7.90
CA THR A 279 15.48 7.27 7.18
C THR A 279 14.26 7.22 8.10
N ILE A 280 14.23 6.29 9.06
CA ILE A 280 13.17 6.20 10.07
C ILE A 280 13.15 7.46 10.94
N GLN A 281 14.33 7.98 11.31
CA GLN A 281 14.43 9.22 12.09
C GLN A 281 14.01 10.46 11.29
N GLN A 282 14.18 10.44 9.96
CA GLN A 282 13.85 11.56 9.06
C GLN A 282 13.07 11.11 7.80
N PRO A 283 11.80 10.70 7.95
CA PRO A 283 11.05 10.04 6.88
C PRO A 283 10.59 10.97 5.76
N ARG A 284 10.61 12.29 5.97
CA ARG A 284 10.04 13.27 5.02
C ARG A 284 10.63 13.16 3.61
N ASN A 285 11.93 12.84 3.51
CA ASN A 285 12.60 12.61 2.23
C ASN A 285 12.12 11.32 1.53
N LEU A 286 11.82 10.27 2.31
CA LEU A 286 11.27 9.03 1.80
C LEU A 286 9.83 9.21 1.34
N LEU A 287 8.99 9.88 2.14
CA LEU A 287 7.60 10.20 1.78
C LEU A 287 7.52 10.96 0.46
N LYS A 288 8.33 12.01 0.29
CA LYS A 288 8.43 12.73 -0.98
C LYS A 288 8.83 11.81 -2.12
N TRP A 289 9.89 11.03 -1.94
CA TRP A 289 10.34 10.09 -2.97
C TRP A 289 9.26 9.08 -3.37
N LEU A 290 8.49 8.54 -2.41
CA LEU A 290 7.41 7.58 -2.65
C LEU A 290 6.30 8.17 -3.54
N TYR A 291 6.01 9.47 -3.40
CA TYR A 291 5.05 10.16 -4.25
C TYR A 291 5.63 10.52 -5.63
N GLU A 292 6.88 10.98 -5.69
CA GLU A 292 7.51 11.45 -6.95
C GLU A 292 7.93 10.30 -7.87
N GLN A 293 8.22 9.11 -7.33
CA GLN A 293 8.70 7.95 -8.08
C GLN A 293 7.61 6.90 -8.36
N GLN A 294 6.35 7.33 -8.37
CA GLN A 294 5.23 6.46 -8.75
C GLN A 294 5.29 6.10 -10.25
N GLY A 295 4.77 4.92 -10.61
CA GLY A 295 4.58 4.60 -12.03
C GLY A 295 3.35 5.32 -12.59
N THR A 296 3.42 5.85 -13.81
CA THR A 296 2.33 6.65 -14.45
C THR A 296 0.96 5.97 -14.42
N GLN A 297 0.91 4.65 -14.63
CA GLN A 297 -0.35 3.88 -14.59
C GLN A 297 -0.96 3.73 -13.19
N ARG A 298 -0.17 3.97 -12.14
CA ARG A 298 -0.55 3.86 -10.74
C ARG A 298 -0.44 5.21 -10.01
N PHE A 299 -0.37 6.30 -10.78
CA PHE A 299 -0.32 7.64 -10.23
C PHE A 299 -1.57 7.92 -9.41
N ASP A 300 -1.36 8.45 -8.21
CA ASP A 300 -2.42 8.90 -7.35
C ASP A 300 -1.85 9.92 -6.33
N ALA A 301 -2.62 10.98 -6.11
CA ALA A 301 -2.28 12.15 -5.31
C ALA A 301 -3.08 12.27 -4.01
N SER A 302 -3.83 11.23 -3.65
CA SER A 302 -4.55 11.14 -2.39
C SER A 302 -3.65 11.25 -1.16
N ASN A 303 -4.28 11.54 -0.03
CA ASN A 303 -3.62 11.49 1.26
C ASN A 303 -3.28 10.02 1.58
N ARG A 304 -2.02 9.73 1.89
CA ARG A 304 -1.57 8.35 2.13
C ARG A 304 -0.93 8.17 3.49
N LEU A 305 -1.33 7.12 4.17
CA LEU A 305 -0.59 6.58 5.29
C LEU A 305 0.24 5.41 4.78
N PHE A 306 1.56 5.52 4.79
CA PHE A 306 2.43 4.44 4.37
C PHE A 306 2.67 3.48 5.54
N LEU A 307 2.61 2.17 5.27
CA LEU A 307 3.10 1.15 6.18
C LEU A 307 4.26 0.43 5.50
N ILE A 308 5.47 0.64 6.03
CA ILE A 308 6.70 0.11 5.48
C ILE A 308 7.19 -1.01 6.39
N VAL A 309 7.14 -2.25 5.89
CA VAL A 309 7.68 -3.40 6.62
C VAL A 309 9.15 -3.62 6.27
N ILE A 310 9.97 -3.84 7.29
CA ILE A 310 11.43 -3.93 7.16
C ILE A 310 11.96 -5.04 8.08
N ASP A 311 12.57 -6.06 7.50
CA ASP A 311 13.46 -6.97 8.25
C ASP A 311 14.89 -6.40 8.14
N LEU A 312 15.41 -5.84 9.23
CA LEU A 312 16.67 -5.07 9.21
C LEU A 312 17.89 -5.91 8.83
N ASN A 313 17.79 -7.22 9.00
CA ASN A 313 18.89 -8.15 8.77
C ASN A 313 18.74 -8.83 7.40
N HIS A 314 17.49 -9.01 6.96
CA HIS A 314 17.14 -9.70 5.74
C HIS A 314 16.06 -8.95 4.97
N LEU A 315 16.41 -7.84 4.31
CA LEU A 315 15.42 -7.00 3.59
C LEU A 315 14.58 -7.79 2.59
N GLU A 316 15.17 -8.80 1.95
CA GLU A 316 14.51 -9.77 1.05
C GLU A 316 13.39 -10.58 1.71
N ASN A 317 13.39 -10.68 3.03
CA ASN A 317 12.38 -11.38 3.84
C ASN A 317 11.33 -10.46 4.45
N SER A 318 11.40 -9.14 4.23
CA SER A 318 10.46 -8.15 4.81
C SER A 318 8.99 -8.47 4.51
N TRP A 319 8.69 -9.13 3.39
CA TRP A 319 7.34 -9.58 3.06
C TRP A 319 6.72 -10.48 4.13
N LYS A 320 7.52 -11.26 4.87
CA LYS A 320 7.05 -12.16 5.93
C LYS A 320 6.45 -11.39 7.12
N ILE A 321 6.81 -10.12 7.31
CA ILE A 321 6.25 -9.28 8.39
C ILE A 321 4.75 -9.02 8.15
N LYS A 322 4.30 -9.00 6.88
CA LYS A 322 2.88 -8.77 6.55
C LYS A 322 1.93 -9.85 7.09
N ARG A 323 2.44 -11.03 7.48
CA ARG A 323 1.66 -12.11 8.13
C ARG A 323 1.93 -12.24 9.64
N ASP A 324 2.75 -11.37 10.20
CA ASP A 324 3.00 -11.31 11.64
C ASP A 324 1.96 -10.39 12.31
N TYR A 325 0.77 -10.94 12.54
CA TYR A 325 -0.38 -10.18 13.04
C TYR A 325 -0.08 -9.44 14.35
N GLN A 326 0.61 -10.09 15.29
CA GLN A 326 0.85 -9.51 16.62
C GLN A 326 1.83 -8.34 16.53
N LEU A 327 2.90 -8.49 15.75
CA LEU A 327 3.84 -7.39 15.49
C LEU A 327 3.14 -6.21 14.82
N LEU A 328 2.39 -6.47 13.74
CA LEU A 328 1.64 -5.42 13.03
C LEU A 328 0.66 -4.71 13.96
N LYS A 329 -0.13 -5.46 14.73
CA LYS A 329 -1.10 -4.90 15.67
C LYS A 329 -0.42 -4.04 16.74
N SER A 330 0.66 -4.54 17.34
CA SER A 330 1.44 -3.81 18.34
C SER A 330 1.95 -2.47 17.80
N GLU A 331 2.60 -2.48 16.62
CA GLU A 331 3.17 -1.26 16.05
C GLU A 331 2.10 -0.26 15.57
N ILE A 332 1.00 -0.75 14.98
CA ILE A 332 -0.11 0.10 14.56
C ILE A 332 -0.81 0.72 15.78
N ASP A 333 -1.11 -0.06 16.82
CA ASP A 333 -1.70 0.47 18.05
C ASP A 333 -0.76 1.47 18.74
N ASN A 334 0.54 1.18 18.80
CA ASN A 334 1.53 2.09 19.37
C ASN A 334 1.58 3.43 18.62
N TYR A 335 1.58 3.38 17.29
CA TYR A 335 1.53 4.57 16.44
C TYR A 335 0.24 5.36 16.66
N LEU A 336 -0.93 4.70 16.61
CA LEU A 336 -2.23 5.34 16.76
C LEU A 336 -2.49 5.84 18.18
N ASN A 337 -1.82 5.32 19.21
CA ASN A 337 -1.97 5.82 20.59
C ASN A 337 -1.05 7.01 20.88
N ASN A 338 0.11 7.10 20.24
CA ASN A 338 1.13 8.10 20.58
C ASN A 338 1.26 9.25 19.58
N GLN A 339 0.73 9.10 18.36
CA GLN A 339 0.76 10.17 17.36
C GLN A 339 -0.53 10.99 17.37
N PHE A 340 -0.39 12.30 17.19
CA PHE A 340 -1.50 13.23 16.95
C PHE A 340 -1.30 13.88 15.59
N PHE A 341 -2.38 13.93 14.81
CA PHE A 341 -2.30 14.31 13.41
C PHE A 341 -2.40 15.83 13.28
N ASP A 342 -1.23 16.46 13.22
CA ASP A 342 -1.08 17.89 12.92
C ASP A 342 -1.01 18.08 11.41
N LEU A 343 -2.04 18.71 10.82
CA LEU A 343 -2.15 18.91 9.37
C LEU A 343 -0.94 19.60 8.76
N GLU A 344 -0.31 20.55 9.45
CA GLU A 344 0.87 21.25 8.93
C GLU A 344 2.09 20.33 8.87
N LYS A 345 2.21 19.38 9.81
CA LYS A 345 3.29 18.37 9.78
C LYS A 345 3.06 17.32 8.71
N LEU A 346 1.80 16.89 8.54
CA LEU A 346 1.40 15.89 7.55
C LEU A 346 1.47 16.39 6.11
N LYS A 347 1.30 17.70 5.91
CA LYS A 347 1.31 18.31 4.58
C LYS A 347 2.66 18.10 3.91
N LEU A 348 2.62 17.64 2.66
CA LEU A 348 3.78 17.40 1.83
C LEU A 348 3.57 18.01 0.44
N ASP A 349 4.52 18.83 0.01
CA ASP A 349 4.62 19.32 -1.37
C ASP A 349 5.56 18.42 -2.19
N TRP A 350 5.10 17.97 -3.35
CA TRP A 350 5.82 17.04 -4.21
C TRP A 350 5.48 17.26 -5.68
N SER A 351 6.31 16.70 -6.57
CA SER A 351 6.16 16.89 -8.01
C SER A 351 6.08 15.59 -8.79
N PHE A 352 5.24 15.57 -9.82
CA PHE A 352 5.12 14.43 -10.72
C PHE A 352 4.84 14.90 -12.14
N ASN A 353 5.62 14.41 -13.12
CA ASN A 353 5.52 14.84 -14.52
C ASN A 353 5.46 16.38 -14.69
N ASN A 354 6.33 17.11 -13.96
CA ASN A 354 6.41 18.58 -13.95
C ASN A 354 5.17 19.32 -13.40
N GLN A 355 4.25 18.64 -12.74
CA GLN A 355 3.13 19.23 -12.02
C GLN A 355 3.37 19.18 -10.51
N GLN A 356 2.93 20.20 -9.79
CA GLN A 356 3.05 20.30 -8.33
C GLN A 356 1.77 19.79 -7.68
N TYR A 357 1.94 19.02 -6.61
CA TYR A 357 0.87 18.39 -5.86
C TYR A 357 1.07 18.62 -4.36
N LYS A 358 -0.03 18.51 -3.63
CA LYS A 358 -0.06 18.56 -2.18
C LYS A 358 -0.87 17.38 -1.67
N SER A 359 -0.41 16.77 -0.60
CA SER A 359 -1.11 15.67 0.06
C SER A 359 -0.81 15.70 1.56
N TYR A 360 -1.72 15.18 2.38
CA TYR A 360 -1.44 14.86 3.77
C TYR A 360 -0.92 13.43 3.85
N THR A 361 0.22 13.22 4.49
CA THR A 361 0.85 11.90 4.53
C THR A 361 1.69 11.68 5.77
N ASP A 362 1.79 10.43 6.18
CA ASP A 362 2.70 9.97 7.21
C ASP A 362 3.16 8.54 6.91
N VAL A 363 4.07 8.00 7.73
CA VAL A 363 4.59 6.64 7.61
C VAL A 363 4.72 5.94 8.95
N ILE A 364 4.32 4.68 8.97
CA ILE A 364 4.62 3.72 10.03
C ILE A 364 5.68 2.76 9.52
N PHE A 365 6.77 2.60 10.28
CA PHE A 365 7.77 1.58 10.03
C PHE A 365 7.55 0.40 10.96
N VAL A 366 7.30 -0.79 10.40
CA VAL A 366 7.20 -2.03 11.16
C VAL A 366 8.49 -2.80 10.95
N VAL A 367 9.31 -2.82 11.98
CA VAL A 367 10.70 -3.26 11.90
C VAL A 367 10.89 -4.56 12.67
N LYS A 368 11.60 -5.51 12.07
CA LYS A 368 11.97 -6.80 12.68
C LYS A 368 13.47 -7.01 12.69
#